data_AF-A0A832AJZ9-F1
#
_entry.id   AF-A0A832AJZ9-F1
#
_cell.length_a   1.000
_cell.length_b   1.000
_cell.length_c   1.000
_cell.angle_alpha   90.00
_cell.angle_beta   90.00
_cell.angle_gamma   90.00
#
_symmetry.space_group_name_H-M   'P 1'
#
loop_
_entity.id
_entity.type
_entity.pdbx_description
1 polymer ?
#
loop_
_entity_poly.entity_id
_entity_poly.type
_entity_poly.pdbx_seq_one_letter_code
_entity_poly.pdbx_strand_id
1 'polypeptide(L)'
;MTGLLTSAVATAGLAAAEWMAAQGRGRPAIGVDSRAAAAAGSSIKFARVGGHPVAEWGPLSGFARAADGWVRLHANYDHHRDALCAVFGIPPERPALDAAVGRWGARDLELALAEAGGVGVAVRTPQEWTATSQGQAVSATPLVSVEERGSGPGTLRPPRVLDLTRVLAGPVGTRMLGLLGADVLRLDRPDRPEQDFFVDTGLAKRSALVELRTYDPEPLVAQADVVVLGYRPGSLRRLHEVIDRYPQLVVVELCAWGFDGPWRELRGFDSLVQAATGISVGCGSAKKPGALPVQALDHATGYLVAACV
;
A
#
# COMPACT_ATOMS: atom_id res chain seq x y z
N MET A 1 18.84 -1.52 1.19
CA MET A 1 17.66 -1.35 0.31
C MET A 1 17.58 -2.41 -0.78
N THR A 2 18.62 -2.59 -1.59
CA THR A 2 18.63 -3.62 -2.65
C THR A 2 18.21 -4.99 -2.12
N GLY A 3 18.70 -5.36 -0.93
CA GLY A 3 18.31 -6.60 -0.23
C GLY A 3 16.79 -6.77 -0.02
N LEU A 4 16.06 -5.71 0.38
CA LEU A 4 14.62 -5.83 0.64
C LEU A 4 13.85 -6.22 -0.62
N LEU A 5 14.04 -5.46 -1.72
CA LEU A 5 13.35 -5.71 -2.97
C LEU A 5 13.79 -7.04 -3.60
N THR A 6 15.09 -7.34 -3.59
CA THR A 6 15.56 -8.63 -4.14
C THR A 6 15.03 -9.80 -3.35
N SER A 7 14.97 -9.72 -2.03
CA SER A 7 14.42 -10.77 -1.19
C SER A 7 12.92 -10.93 -1.40
N ALA A 8 12.16 -9.84 -1.46
CA ALA A 8 10.71 -9.91 -1.70
C ALA A 8 10.37 -10.51 -3.08
N VAL A 9 11.09 -10.09 -4.13
CA VAL A 9 10.95 -10.67 -5.48
C VAL A 9 11.36 -12.15 -5.48
N ALA A 10 12.46 -12.51 -4.81
CA ALA A 10 12.89 -13.90 -4.70
C ALA A 10 11.86 -14.76 -3.98
N THR A 11 11.27 -14.27 -2.90
CA THR A 11 10.19 -14.95 -2.16
C THR A 11 8.99 -15.21 -3.06
N ALA A 12 8.51 -14.21 -3.82
CA ALA A 12 7.44 -14.41 -4.79
C ALA A 12 7.81 -15.41 -5.89
N GLY A 13 9.05 -15.33 -6.41
CA GLY A 13 9.54 -16.27 -7.42
C GLY A 13 9.64 -17.71 -6.90
N LEU A 14 10.07 -17.90 -5.65
CA LEU A 14 10.13 -19.21 -5.00
C LEU A 14 8.74 -19.78 -4.77
N ALA A 15 7.79 -18.97 -4.30
CA ALA A 15 6.39 -19.39 -4.17
C ALA A 15 5.80 -19.83 -5.53
N ALA A 16 6.05 -19.06 -6.59
CA ALA A 16 5.64 -19.43 -7.95
C ALA A 16 6.30 -20.74 -8.44
N ALA A 17 7.58 -20.97 -8.10
CA ALA A 17 8.26 -22.22 -8.45
C ALA A 17 7.69 -23.44 -7.71
N GLU A 18 7.30 -23.28 -6.44
CA GLU A 18 6.61 -24.32 -5.67
C GLU A 18 5.22 -24.60 -6.24
N TRP A 19 4.49 -23.55 -6.63
CA TRP A 19 3.20 -23.70 -7.30
C TRP A 19 3.32 -24.47 -8.62
N MET A 20 4.31 -24.13 -9.45
CA MET A 20 4.59 -24.87 -10.69
C MET A 20 4.95 -26.34 -10.42
N ALA A 21 5.71 -26.61 -9.36
CA ALA A 21 6.06 -27.96 -8.97
C ALA A 21 4.82 -28.77 -8.54
N ALA A 22 3.92 -28.15 -7.75
CA ALA A 22 2.64 -28.75 -7.36
C ALA A 22 1.76 -29.06 -8.58
N GLN A 23 1.81 -28.23 -9.62
CA GLN A 23 1.14 -28.48 -10.92
C GLN A 23 1.82 -29.57 -11.79
N GLY A 24 2.94 -30.16 -11.35
CA GLY A 24 3.71 -31.13 -12.15
C GLY A 24 4.51 -30.49 -13.29
N ARG A 25 4.74 -29.17 -13.27
CA ARG A 25 5.46 -28.42 -14.33
C ARG A 25 6.95 -28.23 -14.02
N GLY A 26 7.47 -28.94 -13.01
CA GLY A 26 8.83 -28.82 -12.51
C GLY A 26 9.05 -27.60 -11.62
N ARG A 27 10.23 -27.54 -11.00
CA ARG A 27 10.64 -26.49 -10.06
C ARG A 27 11.84 -25.71 -10.62
N PRO A 28 11.62 -24.60 -11.35
CA PRO A 28 12.71 -23.84 -11.94
C PRO A 28 13.60 -23.20 -10.87
N ALA A 29 14.89 -23.03 -11.18
CA ALA A 29 15.77 -22.21 -10.37
C ALA A 29 15.39 -20.73 -10.51
N ILE A 30 15.38 -19.99 -9.39
CA ILE A 30 15.01 -18.58 -9.35
C ILE A 30 16.26 -17.72 -9.19
N GLY A 31 16.45 -16.77 -10.10
CA GLY A 31 17.47 -15.73 -10.02
C GLY A 31 16.81 -14.36 -10.06
N VAL A 32 17.31 -13.42 -9.23
CA VAL A 32 16.81 -12.04 -9.19
C VAL A 32 17.94 -11.09 -9.58
N ASP A 33 17.75 -10.38 -10.69
CA ASP A 33 18.61 -9.27 -11.05
C ASP A 33 18.29 -8.06 -10.15
N SER A 34 19.28 -7.63 -9.37
CA SER A 34 19.15 -6.52 -8.43
C SER A 34 18.83 -5.17 -9.09
N ARG A 35 19.29 -4.94 -10.32
CA ARG A 35 18.99 -3.74 -11.11
C ARG A 35 17.56 -3.79 -11.64
N ALA A 36 17.13 -4.97 -12.10
CA ALA A 36 15.74 -5.16 -12.52
C ALA A 36 14.76 -4.98 -11.34
N ALA A 37 15.08 -5.51 -10.15
CA ALA A 37 14.28 -5.31 -8.95
C ALA A 37 14.20 -3.82 -8.55
N ALA A 38 15.31 -3.08 -8.63
CA ALA A 38 15.33 -1.64 -8.38
C ALA A 38 14.55 -0.84 -9.44
N ALA A 39 14.64 -1.22 -10.72
CA ALA A 39 13.88 -0.62 -11.80
C ALA A 39 12.38 -0.86 -11.61
N ALA A 40 11.99 -2.06 -11.17
CA ALA A 40 10.61 -2.37 -10.83
C ALA A 40 10.11 -1.48 -9.68
N GLY A 41 10.90 -1.28 -8.62
CA GLY A 41 10.53 -0.37 -7.52
C GLY A 41 10.47 1.13 -7.90
N SER A 42 10.91 1.50 -9.10
CA SER A 42 10.79 2.85 -9.67
C SER A 42 9.97 2.89 -10.96
N SER A 43 9.21 1.83 -11.27
CA SER A 43 8.58 1.64 -12.57
C SER A 43 7.66 2.80 -12.97
N ILE A 44 6.95 3.39 -12.00
CA ILE A 44 6.11 4.59 -12.18
C ILE A 44 6.87 5.78 -12.82
N LYS A 45 8.18 5.93 -12.59
CA LYS A 45 8.99 7.02 -13.16
C LYS A 45 9.19 6.87 -14.67
N PHE A 46 8.98 5.67 -15.20
CA PHE A 46 9.07 5.37 -16.62
C PHE A 46 7.69 5.34 -17.29
N ALA A 47 6.60 5.39 -16.52
CA ALA A 47 5.24 5.37 -17.03
C ALA A 47 4.89 6.68 -17.77
N ARG A 48 4.18 6.54 -18.89
CA ARG A 48 3.70 7.66 -19.69
C ARG A 48 2.25 7.47 -20.10
N VAL A 49 1.46 8.54 -20.03
CA VAL A 49 0.07 8.60 -20.52
C VAL A 49 -0.01 9.69 -21.58
N GLY A 50 -0.40 9.32 -22.81
CA GLY A 50 -0.42 10.26 -23.94
C GLY A 50 0.94 10.93 -24.19
N GLY A 51 2.06 10.24 -23.92
CA GLY A 51 3.43 10.75 -24.04
C GLY A 51 3.96 11.52 -22.81
N HIS A 52 3.10 11.92 -21.89
CA HIS A 52 3.46 12.71 -20.72
C HIS A 52 3.86 11.81 -19.55
N PRO A 53 4.90 12.16 -18.77
CA PRO A 53 5.23 11.45 -17.53
C PRO A 53 4.06 11.45 -16.55
N VAL A 54 3.85 10.32 -15.88
CA VAL A 54 2.87 10.22 -14.80
C VAL A 54 3.38 10.99 -13.58
N ALA A 55 2.56 11.89 -13.04
CA ALA A 55 2.88 12.62 -11.82
C ALA A 55 2.79 11.70 -10.58
N GLU A 56 3.88 11.57 -9.83
CA GLU A 56 3.92 10.78 -8.61
C GLU A 56 3.42 11.54 -7.37
N TRP A 57 3.50 12.89 -7.40
CA TRP A 57 3.25 13.74 -6.23
C TRP A 57 2.33 14.91 -6.54
N GLY A 58 1.32 15.10 -5.69
CA GLY A 58 0.50 16.30 -5.68
C GLY A 58 1.27 17.52 -5.14
N PRO A 59 0.86 18.76 -5.48
CA PRO A 59 1.60 19.98 -5.13
C PRO A 59 1.82 20.21 -3.63
N LEU A 60 0.92 19.70 -2.80
CA LEU A 60 0.97 19.84 -1.34
C LEU A 60 1.56 18.60 -0.64
N SER A 61 1.91 17.55 -1.38
CA SER A 61 2.61 16.40 -0.83
C SER A 61 4.08 16.74 -0.60
N GLY A 62 4.69 16.13 0.41
CA GLY A 62 6.11 16.33 0.69
C GLY A 62 6.44 16.52 2.15
N PHE A 63 7.71 16.85 2.40
CA PHE A 63 8.13 17.30 3.73
C PHE A 63 7.84 18.79 3.90
N ALA A 64 7.27 19.16 5.04
CA ALA A 64 7.05 20.54 5.47
C ALA A 64 7.70 20.74 6.86
N ARG A 65 8.27 21.92 7.08
CA ARG A 65 8.97 22.27 8.32
C ARG A 65 7.94 22.73 9.36
N ALA A 66 7.83 21.99 10.46
CA ALA A 66 7.06 22.35 11.63
C ALA A 66 7.91 23.17 12.61
N ALA A 67 7.30 23.74 13.65
CA ALA A 67 7.97 24.57 14.65
C ALA A 67 9.10 23.84 15.39
N ASP A 68 8.92 22.55 15.65
CA ASP A 68 9.81 21.69 16.43
C ASP A 68 10.40 20.52 15.63
N GLY A 69 10.13 20.44 14.32
CA GLY A 69 10.54 19.28 13.53
C GLY A 69 10.08 19.31 12.08
N TRP A 70 9.77 18.13 11.55
CA TRP A 70 9.29 17.94 10.19
C TRP A 70 8.05 17.08 10.16
N VAL A 71 7.15 17.37 9.22
CA VAL A 71 5.99 16.53 8.92
C VAL A 71 6.09 16.07 7.46
N ARG A 72 5.78 14.79 7.22
CA ARG A 72 5.55 14.25 5.88
C ARG A 72 4.06 14.31 5.60
N LEU A 73 3.67 15.05 4.58
CA LEU A 73 2.29 15.23 4.13
C LEU A 73 2.03 14.41 2.87
N HIS A 74 0.82 13.87 2.76
CA HIS A 74 0.35 13.14 1.59
C HIS A 74 -0.98 13.71 1.09
N ALA A 75 -0.89 14.61 0.12
CA ALA A 75 -2.01 15.31 -0.52
C ALA A 75 -2.07 14.98 -2.03
N ASN A 76 -1.77 13.74 -2.42
CA ASN A 76 -1.81 13.31 -3.82
C ASN A 76 -3.24 13.27 -4.36
N TYR A 77 -4.23 12.98 -3.52
CA TYR A 77 -5.64 12.93 -3.90
C TYR A 77 -6.36 14.21 -3.47
N ASP A 78 -7.33 14.66 -4.27
CA ASP A 78 -8.12 15.87 -4.01
C ASP A 78 -8.70 15.88 -2.60
N HIS A 79 -9.37 14.82 -2.17
CA HIS A 79 -9.95 14.74 -0.84
C HIS A 79 -8.90 14.77 0.30
N HIS A 80 -7.66 14.33 0.07
CA HIS A 80 -6.58 14.48 1.06
C HIS A 80 -6.03 15.90 1.08
N ARG A 81 -5.90 16.54 -0.10
CA ARG A 81 -5.52 17.94 -0.23
C ARG A 81 -6.55 18.85 0.43
N ASP A 82 -7.83 18.59 0.21
CA ASP A 82 -8.92 19.42 0.73
C ASP A 82 -9.02 19.29 2.26
N ALA A 83 -8.87 18.07 2.80
CA ALA A 83 -8.78 17.85 4.25
C ALA A 83 -7.56 18.57 4.87
N LEU A 84 -6.40 18.51 4.22
CA LEU A 84 -5.20 19.25 4.64
C LEU A 84 -5.44 20.76 4.65
N CYS A 85 -6.03 21.31 3.59
CA CYS A 85 -6.33 22.74 3.50
C CYS A 85 -7.35 23.17 4.56
N ALA A 86 -8.35 22.33 4.84
CA ALA A 86 -9.40 22.60 5.82
C ALA A 86 -8.86 22.72 7.25
N VAL A 87 -7.84 21.94 7.63
CA VAL A 87 -7.17 22.05 8.95
C VAL A 87 -6.65 23.46 9.20
N PHE A 88 -6.15 24.13 8.17
CA PHE A 88 -5.53 25.45 8.30
C PHE A 88 -6.40 26.60 7.78
N GLY A 89 -7.51 26.30 7.08
CA GLY A 89 -8.30 27.30 6.36
C GLY A 89 -7.51 28.02 5.25
N ILE A 90 -6.65 27.30 4.54
CA ILE A 90 -5.74 27.86 3.52
C ILE A 90 -6.16 27.49 2.09
N PRO A 91 -5.78 28.30 1.07
CA PRO A 91 -5.84 27.84 -0.31
C PRO A 91 -4.86 26.68 -0.55
N PRO A 92 -5.06 25.87 -1.61
CA PRO A 92 -4.22 24.72 -1.93
C PRO A 92 -2.87 25.12 -2.56
N GLU A 93 -2.13 25.98 -1.89
CA GLU A 93 -0.89 26.58 -2.35
C GLU A 93 0.28 26.28 -1.40
N ARG A 94 1.41 25.89 -1.97
CA ARG A 94 2.58 25.47 -1.19
C ARG A 94 3.10 26.54 -0.21
N PRO A 95 3.21 27.82 -0.57
CA PRO A 95 3.65 28.85 0.37
C PRO A 95 2.69 29.05 1.56
N ALA A 96 1.38 29.00 1.31
CA ALA A 96 0.37 29.10 2.37
C ALA A 96 0.47 27.91 3.33
N LEU A 97 0.67 26.70 2.80
CA LEU A 97 0.88 25.49 3.57
C LEU A 97 2.13 25.58 4.45
N ASP A 98 3.29 25.92 3.87
CA ASP A 98 4.55 25.99 4.62
C ASP A 98 4.46 27.04 5.75
N ALA A 99 3.81 28.19 5.51
CA ALA A 99 3.60 29.22 6.53
C ALA A 99 2.66 28.75 7.66
N ALA A 100 1.65 27.94 7.35
CA ALA A 100 0.73 27.39 8.34
C ALA A 100 1.38 26.28 9.16
N VAL A 101 2.03 25.30 8.51
CA VAL A 101 2.72 24.17 9.16
C VAL A 101 3.82 24.66 10.10
N GLY A 102 4.55 25.72 9.73
CA GLY A 102 5.62 26.28 10.55
C GLY A 102 5.19 26.82 11.92
N ARG A 103 3.89 26.99 12.16
CA ARG A 103 3.32 27.46 13.44
C ARG A 103 2.91 26.33 14.38
N TRP A 104 2.98 25.09 13.93
CA TRP A 104 2.51 23.92 14.66
C TRP A 104 3.67 23.06 15.17
N GLY A 105 3.49 22.43 16.33
CA GLY A 105 4.28 21.27 16.70
C GLY A 105 3.98 20.11 15.75
N ALA A 106 5.01 19.35 15.36
CA ALA A 106 4.89 18.31 14.35
C ALA A 106 3.89 17.22 14.78
N ARG A 107 3.94 16.81 16.06
CA ARG A 107 3.04 15.78 16.62
C ARG A 107 1.61 16.30 16.77
N ASP A 108 1.44 17.54 17.21
CA ASP A 108 0.11 18.15 17.33
C ASP A 108 -0.56 18.26 15.96
N LEU A 109 0.22 18.61 14.93
CA LEU A 109 -0.28 18.63 13.56
C LEU A 109 -0.63 17.23 13.04
N GLU A 110 0.18 16.21 13.32
CA GLU A 110 -0.15 14.82 12.97
C GLU A 110 -1.50 14.39 13.54
N LEU A 111 -1.78 14.71 14.81
CA LEU A 111 -3.06 14.42 15.46
C LEU A 111 -4.22 15.20 14.81
N ALA A 112 -4.06 16.51 14.61
CA ALA A 112 -5.08 17.35 13.98
C ALA A 112 -5.41 16.89 12.54
N LEU A 113 -4.39 16.46 11.78
CA LEU A 113 -4.60 15.90 10.44
C LEU A 113 -5.37 14.59 10.50
N ALA A 114 -5.04 13.69 11.44
CA ALA A 114 -5.74 12.42 11.60
C ALA A 114 -7.23 12.63 11.91
N GLU A 115 -7.55 13.58 12.81
CA GLU A 115 -8.93 13.94 13.17
C GLU A 115 -9.72 14.54 12.01
N ALA A 116 -9.08 15.41 11.22
CA ALA A 116 -9.71 16.04 10.05
C ALA A 116 -9.80 15.13 8.82
N GLY A 117 -9.33 13.87 8.92
CA GLY A 117 -9.26 12.94 7.80
C GLY A 117 -8.18 13.28 6.76
N GLY A 118 -7.30 14.23 7.09
CA GLY A 118 -6.06 14.52 6.38
C GLY A 118 -5.04 13.40 6.54
N VAL A 119 -3.92 13.55 5.83
CA VAL A 119 -2.89 12.51 5.81
C VAL A 119 -1.51 13.14 5.96
N GLY A 120 -0.94 12.96 7.14
CA GLY A 120 0.44 13.34 7.41
C GLY A 120 0.94 12.72 8.71
N VAL A 121 2.26 12.55 8.79
CA VAL A 121 2.92 12.05 9.99
C VAL A 121 4.16 12.86 10.29
N ALA A 122 4.42 13.07 11.56
CA ALA A 122 5.63 13.73 11.97
C ALA A 122 6.84 12.79 11.81
N VAL A 123 7.96 13.35 11.33
CA VAL A 123 9.20 12.60 11.12
C VAL A 123 9.76 12.18 12.46
N ARG A 124 10.22 10.94 12.58
CA ARG A 124 10.81 10.37 13.81
C ARG A 124 12.20 9.83 13.50
N THR A 125 13.05 9.70 14.50
CA THR A 125 14.21 8.79 14.45
C THR A 125 13.76 7.34 14.69
N PRO A 126 14.58 6.33 14.37
CA PRO A 126 14.26 4.94 14.71
C PRO A 126 14.01 4.74 16.21
N GLN A 127 14.79 5.41 17.07
CA GLN A 127 14.65 5.33 18.53
C GLN A 127 13.30 5.92 18.98
N GLU A 128 12.96 7.11 18.49
CA GLU A 128 11.65 7.73 18.76
C GLU A 128 10.50 6.85 18.30
N TRP A 129 10.60 6.23 17.11
CA TRP A 129 9.59 5.29 16.61
C TRP A 129 9.39 4.11 17.56
N THR A 130 10.47 3.42 17.93
CA THR A 130 10.40 2.25 18.83
C THR A 130 9.87 2.58 20.22
N ALA A 131 9.96 3.84 20.64
CA ALA A 131 9.41 4.31 21.91
C ALA A 131 7.90 4.61 21.85
N THR A 132 7.31 4.73 20.65
CA THR A 132 5.86 4.95 20.50
C THR A 132 5.08 3.68 20.77
N SER A 133 3.83 3.82 21.24
CA SER A 133 2.91 2.69 21.40
C SER A 133 2.63 1.96 20.08
N GLN A 134 2.59 2.68 18.95
CA GLN A 134 2.45 2.03 17.64
C GLN A 134 3.70 1.24 17.25
N GLY A 135 4.89 1.83 17.42
CA GLY A 135 6.15 1.15 17.14
C GLY A 135 6.32 -0.12 17.97
N GLN A 136 5.91 -0.08 19.24
CA GLN A 136 5.89 -1.26 20.11
C GLN A 136 4.89 -2.32 19.63
N ALA A 137 3.67 -1.92 19.25
CA ALA A 137 2.64 -2.84 18.76
C ALA A 137 3.10 -3.60 17.52
N VAL A 138 3.59 -2.90 16.49
CA VAL A 138 4.05 -3.57 15.25
C VAL A 138 5.32 -4.39 15.44
N SER A 139 6.17 -4.04 16.41
CA SER A 139 7.39 -4.82 16.69
C SER A 139 7.08 -6.18 17.34
N ALA A 140 5.89 -6.33 17.92
CA ALA A 140 5.43 -7.57 18.52
C ALA A 140 4.72 -8.50 17.52
N THR A 141 4.45 -8.03 16.30
CA THR A 141 3.71 -8.76 15.27
C THR A 141 4.66 -9.28 14.18
N PRO A 142 4.47 -10.50 13.65
CA PRO A 142 5.24 -10.96 12.50
C PRO A 142 4.95 -10.12 11.25
N LEU A 143 5.91 -10.08 10.32
CA LEU A 143 5.73 -9.38 9.03
C LEU A 143 4.58 -9.96 8.19
N VAL A 144 4.38 -11.28 8.29
CA VAL A 144 3.28 -12.03 7.67
C VAL A 144 2.73 -12.99 8.71
N SER A 145 1.42 -12.96 8.93
CA SER A 145 0.67 -13.97 9.68
C SER A 145 -0.23 -14.76 8.73
N VAL A 146 -0.38 -16.05 8.99
CA VAL A 146 -1.26 -16.94 8.23
C VAL A 146 -2.17 -17.66 9.21
N GLU A 147 -3.46 -17.62 8.96
CA GLU A 147 -4.49 -18.27 9.77
C GLU A 147 -5.36 -19.17 8.88
N GLU A 148 -5.63 -20.39 9.33
CA GLU A 148 -6.53 -21.30 8.62
C GLU A 148 -8.00 -20.87 8.85
N ARG A 149 -8.72 -20.54 7.76
CA ARG A 149 -10.13 -20.12 7.82
C ARG A 149 -11.13 -21.27 7.62
N GLY A 150 -10.67 -22.38 7.04
CA GLY A 150 -11.46 -23.57 6.78
C GLY A 150 -10.89 -24.35 5.59
N SER A 151 -11.45 -25.54 5.34
CA SER A 151 -11.04 -26.38 4.22
C SER A 151 -12.06 -26.33 3.09
N GLY A 152 -11.55 -26.24 1.86
CA GLY A 152 -12.30 -26.48 0.64
C GLY A 152 -11.49 -27.35 -0.31
N PRO A 153 -12.08 -27.83 -1.41
CA PRO A 153 -11.32 -28.53 -2.44
C PRO A 153 -10.26 -27.56 -3.02
N GLY A 154 -9.01 -27.72 -2.60
CA GLY A 154 -7.90 -26.98 -3.17
C GLY A 154 -7.83 -27.23 -4.67
N THR A 155 -7.61 -26.17 -5.44
CA THR A 155 -7.44 -26.27 -6.89
C THR A 155 -6.03 -25.86 -7.27
N LEU A 156 -5.41 -26.58 -8.20
CA LEU A 156 -4.12 -26.23 -8.78
C LEU A 156 -4.26 -25.49 -10.11
N ARG A 157 -5.47 -25.04 -10.48
CA ARG A 157 -5.66 -24.16 -11.63
C ARG A 157 -5.27 -22.72 -11.26
N PRO A 158 -4.96 -21.85 -12.23
CA PRO A 158 -4.77 -20.43 -11.94
C PRO A 158 -5.99 -19.83 -11.19
N PRO A 159 -5.76 -19.11 -10.07
CA PRO A 159 -6.85 -18.63 -9.24
C PRO A 159 -7.58 -17.44 -9.86
N ARG A 160 -8.85 -17.29 -9.52
CA ARG A 160 -9.65 -16.09 -9.76
C ARG A 160 -9.48 -15.16 -8.57
N VAL A 161 -8.88 -14.00 -8.81
CA VAL A 161 -8.51 -13.04 -7.77
C VAL A 161 -9.44 -11.83 -7.83
N LEU A 162 -10.16 -11.58 -6.74
CA LEU A 162 -10.91 -10.35 -6.52
C LEU A 162 -9.99 -9.32 -5.85
N ASP A 163 -9.53 -8.35 -6.64
CA ASP A 163 -8.60 -7.30 -6.21
C ASP A 163 -9.38 -6.05 -5.73
N LEU A 164 -9.34 -5.83 -4.42
CA LEU A 164 -9.92 -4.67 -3.72
C LEU A 164 -8.81 -3.81 -3.11
N THR A 165 -7.70 -3.70 -3.83
CA THR A 165 -6.54 -2.92 -3.44
C THR A 165 -6.42 -1.66 -4.27
N ARG A 166 -5.65 -0.69 -3.75
CA ARG A 166 -5.44 0.61 -4.39
C ARG A 166 -4.00 1.06 -4.23
N VAL A 167 -3.64 2.12 -4.95
CA VAL A 167 -2.32 2.75 -4.87
C VAL A 167 -1.23 1.84 -5.44
N LEU A 168 -0.37 1.25 -4.59
CA LEU A 168 0.81 0.50 -5.04
C LEU A 168 0.93 -0.89 -4.42
N ALA A 169 1.01 -1.05 -3.09
CA ALA A 169 1.34 -2.34 -2.48
C ALA A 169 0.49 -3.52 -2.96
N GLY A 170 -0.82 -3.45 -2.71
CA GLY A 170 -1.75 -4.49 -3.15
C GLY A 170 -1.77 -4.63 -4.68
N PRO A 171 -1.86 -3.53 -5.45
CA PRO A 171 -1.83 -3.61 -6.91
C PRO A 171 -0.55 -4.22 -7.50
N VAL A 172 0.61 -4.03 -6.89
CA VAL A 172 1.86 -4.69 -7.29
C VAL A 172 1.74 -6.20 -7.09
N GLY A 173 1.19 -6.64 -5.95
CA GLY A 173 0.99 -8.06 -5.66
C GLY A 173 -0.02 -8.72 -6.60
N THR A 174 -1.19 -8.11 -6.80
CA THR A 174 -2.19 -8.66 -7.72
C THR A 174 -1.75 -8.56 -9.18
N ARG A 175 -0.89 -7.61 -9.55
CA ARG A 175 -0.24 -7.58 -10.88
C ARG A 175 0.67 -8.79 -11.04
N MET A 176 1.48 -9.09 -10.04
CA MET A 176 2.35 -10.28 -10.05
C MET A 176 1.52 -11.56 -10.23
N LEU A 177 0.41 -11.71 -9.49
CA LEU A 177 -0.51 -12.83 -9.65
C LEU A 177 -1.06 -12.93 -11.09
N GLY A 178 -1.50 -11.80 -11.66
CA GLY A 178 -1.96 -11.76 -13.05
C GLY A 178 -0.88 -12.16 -14.06
N LEU A 179 0.35 -11.69 -13.88
CA LEU A 179 1.51 -12.07 -14.71
C LEU A 179 1.87 -13.56 -14.57
N LEU A 180 1.59 -14.17 -13.42
CA LEU A 180 1.72 -15.61 -13.18
C LEU A 180 0.53 -16.43 -13.70
N GLY A 181 -0.48 -15.78 -14.30
CA GLY A 181 -1.61 -16.41 -14.98
C GLY A 181 -2.92 -16.41 -14.21
N ALA A 182 -3.00 -15.77 -13.05
CA ALA A 182 -4.27 -15.61 -12.32
C ALA A 182 -5.27 -14.75 -13.12
N ASP A 183 -6.56 -15.04 -13.00
CA ASP A 183 -7.62 -14.18 -13.53
C ASP A 183 -7.96 -13.10 -12.49
N VAL A 184 -7.40 -11.91 -12.67
CA VAL A 184 -7.52 -10.81 -11.71
C VAL A 184 -8.61 -9.83 -12.14
N LEU A 185 -9.64 -9.68 -11.31
CA LEU A 185 -10.66 -8.63 -11.43
C LEU A 185 -10.46 -7.59 -10.33
N ARG A 186 -10.03 -6.39 -10.71
CA ARG A 186 -9.92 -5.24 -9.81
C ARG A 186 -11.22 -4.44 -9.77
N LEU A 187 -11.66 -4.10 -8.56
CA LEU A 187 -12.81 -3.22 -8.35
C LEU A 187 -12.38 -1.87 -7.77
N ASP A 188 -12.72 -0.80 -8.48
CA ASP A 188 -12.53 0.57 -8.01
C ASP A 188 -13.87 1.25 -7.74
N ARG A 189 -13.87 2.22 -6.82
CA ARG A 189 -15.06 3.00 -6.52
C ARG A 189 -15.25 4.11 -7.58
N PRO A 190 -16.45 4.29 -8.15
CA PRO A 190 -16.71 5.32 -9.17
C PRO A 190 -16.42 6.76 -8.69
N ASP A 191 -16.66 7.05 -7.40
CA ASP A 191 -16.53 8.38 -6.80
C ASP A 191 -15.09 8.75 -6.39
N ARG A 192 -14.15 7.80 -6.52
CA ARG A 192 -12.75 7.97 -6.14
C ARG A 192 -11.88 7.31 -7.20
N PRO A 193 -11.77 7.89 -8.41
CA PRO A 193 -10.93 7.32 -9.46
C PRO A 193 -9.49 7.16 -8.99
N GLU A 194 -8.80 6.17 -9.54
CA GLU A 194 -7.36 6.00 -9.33
C GLU A 194 -6.59 7.01 -10.18
N GLN A 195 -5.38 7.38 -9.76
CA GLN A 195 -4.52 8.27 -10.54
C GLN A 195 -3.86 7.53 -11.71
N ASP A 196 -3.23 8.29 -12.60
CA ASP A 196 -2.59 7.77 -13.82
C ASP A 196 -1.51 6.70 -13.56
N PHE A 197 -0.97 6.59 -12.35
CA PHE A 197 -0.05 5.49 -12.01
C PHE A 197 -0.70 4.10 -12.08
N PHE A 198 -2.03 4.03 -12.20
CA PHE A 198 -2.75 2.81 -12.56
C PHE A 198 -2.16 2.13 -13.80
N VAL A 199 -1.61 2.86 -14.77
CA VAL A 199 -1.02 2.25 -15.97
C VAL A 199 0.18 1.34 -15.66
N ASP A 200 0.85 1.55 -14.52
CA ASP A 200 1.94 0.69 -14.07
C ASP A 200 1.40 -0.57 -13.38
N THR A 201 0.43 -0.42 -12.48
CA THR A 201 -0.04 -1.52 -11.62
C THR A 201 -1.29 -2.24 -12.13
N GLY A 202 -1.89 -1.76 -13.21
CA GLY A 202 -3.09 -2.32 -13.85
C GLY A 202 -2.83 -3.42 -14.88
N LEU A 203 -1.57 -3.65 -15.25
CA LEU A 203 -1.17 -4.69 -16.21
C LEU A 203 -1.65 -6.09 -15.76
N ALA A 204 -2.08 -6.91 -16.72
CA ALA A 204 -2.55 -8.29 -16.52
C ALA A 204 -3.80 -8.42 -15.63
N LYS A 205 -4.63 -7.36 -15.59
CA LYS A 205 -5.89 -7.33 -14.84
C LYS A 205 -7.04 -6.86 -15.72
N ARG A 206 -8.24 -7.30 -15.37
CA ARG A 206 -9.50 -6.65 -15.75
C ARG A 206 -9.89 -5.68 -14.64
N SER A 207 -10.51 -4.56 -14.98
CA SER A 207 -11.01 -3.60 -13.99
C SER A 207 -12.48 -3.26 -14.22
N ALA A 208 -13.19 -2.96 -13.14
CA ALA A 208 -14.57 -2.48 -13.16
C ALA A 208 -14.79 -1.43 -12.07
N LEU A 209 -15.72 -0.51 -12.32
CA LEU A 209 -16.17 0.48 -11.33
C LEU A 209 -17.40 -0.06 -10.60
N VAL A 210 -17.33 -0.20 -9.27
CA VAL A 210 -18.42 -0.73 -8.44
C VAL A 210 -18.53 0.05 -7.12
N GLU A 211 -19.75 0.47 -6.79
CA GLU A 211 -20.08 1.03 -5.48
C GLU A 211 -20.53 -0.10 -4.53
N LEU A 212 -19.58 -0.66 -3.78
CA LEU A 212 -19.84 -1.79 -2.87
C LEU A 212 -20.77 -1.44 -1.70
N ARG A 213 -21.04 -0.15 -1.43
CA ARG A 213 -22.07 0.23 -0.43
C ARG A 213 -23.47 -0.13 -0.91
N THR A 214 -23.72 -0.06 -2.21
CA THR A 214 -25.05 -0.29 -2.81
C THR A 214 -25.13 -1.57 -3.62
N TYR A 215 -23.99 -2.08 -4.12
CA TYR A 215 -23.90 -3.35 -4.82
C TYR A 215 -23.87 -4.54 -3.83
N ASP A 216 -24.36 -5.70 -4.24
CA ASP A 216 -24.21 -6.95 -3.51
C ASP A 216 -22.93 -7.68 -3.94
N PRO A 217 -21.89 -7.77 -3.08
CA PRO A 217 -20.62 -8.39 -3.48
C PRO A 217 -20.69 -9.92 -3.58
N GLU A 218 -21.75 -10.57 -3.08
CA GLU A 218 -21.84 -12.04 -2.98
C GLU A 218 -21.62 -12.77 -4.31
N PRO A 219 -22.18 -12.35 -5.46
CA PRO A 219 -21.90 -13.02 -6.74
C PRO A 219 -20.43 -12.96 -7.19
N LEU A 220 -19.69 -11.92 -6.77
CA LEU A 220 -18.26 -11.78 -7.09
C LEU A 220 -17.42 -12.60 -6.12
N VAL A 221 -17.75 -12.57 -4.83
CA VAL A 221 -17.08 -13.35 -3.79
C VAL A 221 -17.26 -14.85 -4.02
N ALA A 222 -18.47 -15.30 -4.35
CA ALA A 222 -18.78 -16.71 -4.64
C ALA A 222 -17.97 -17.31 -5.80
N GLN A 223 -17.46 -16.45 -6.69
CA GLN A 223 -16.71 -16.83 -7.88
C GLN A 223 -15.20 -16.69 -7.72
N ALA A 224 -14.74 -16.05 -6.65
CA ALA A 224 -13.34 -15.86 -6.36
C ALA A 224 -12.75 -17.13 -5.72
N ASP A 225 -11.45 -17.32 -5.93
CA ASP A 225 -10.63 -18.25 -5.13
C ASP A 225 -9.84 -17.45 -4.08
N VAL A 226 -9.47 -16.21 -4.43
CA VAL A 226 -8.66 -15.30 -3.62
C VAL A 226 -9.33 -13.93 -3.57
N VAL A 227 -9.39 -13.33 -2.38
CA VAL A 227 -9.79 -11.92 -2.19
C VAL A 227 -8.62 -11.16 -1.57
N VAL A 228 -8.18 -10.06 -2.21
CA VAL A 228 -7.09 -9.22 -1.71
C VAL A 228 -7.63 -7.86 -1.29
N LEU A 229 -7.45 -7.50 -0.01
CA LEU A 229 -8.02 -6.33 0.64
C LEU A 229 -6.89 -5.36 1.05
N GLY A 230 -6.89 -4.16 0.46
CA GLY A 230 -5.94 -3.09 0.80
C GLY A 230 -6.58 -1.94 1.59
N TYR A 231 -7.77 -2.16 2.16
CA TYR A 231 -8.48 -1.15 2.95
C TYR A 231 -8.11 -1.24 4.43
N ARG A 232 -8.32 -0.16 5.15
CA ARG A 232 -8.05 -0.09 6.59
C ARG A 232 -8.90 -1.13 7.34
N PRO A 233 -8.36 -1.78 8.38
CA PRO A 233 -9.13 -2.67 9.26
C PRO A 233 -10.50 -2.08 9.63
N GLY A 234 -11.54 -2.91 9.58
CA GLY A 234 -12.94 -2.50 9.82
C GLY A 234 -13.63 -1.76 8.65
N SER A 235 -12.89 -1.42 7.60
CA SER A 235 -13.50 -0.97 6.34
C SER A 235 -14.23 -2.13 5.67
N LEU A 236 -15.31 -1.86 4.94
CA LEU A 236 -16.06 -2.88 4.18
C LEU A 236 -16.62 -4.03 5.05
N ARG A 237 -17.16 -3.75 6.24
CA ARG A 237 -17.78 -4.77 7.12
C ARG A 237 -18.74 -5.72 6.38
N ARG A 238 -19.63 -5.17 5.54
CA ARG A 238 -20.60 -5.95 4.75
C ARG A 238 -19.94 -6.94 3.78
N LEU A 239 -18.74 -6.62 3.27
CA LEU A 239 -17.96 -7.54 2.44
C LEU A 239 -17.37 -8.67 3.29
N HIS A 240 -16.84 -8.36 4.48
CA HIS A 240 -16.32 -9.38 5.40
C HIS A 240 -17.42 -10.37 5.80
N GLU A 241 -18.62 -9.88 6.13
CA GLU A 241 -19.80 -10.71 6.42
C GLU A 241 -20.20 -11.65 5.27
N VAL A 242 -19.86 -11.31 4.03
CA VAL A 242 -20.06 -12.17 2.86
C VAL A 242 -18.89 -13.15 2.73
N ILE A 243 -17.64 -12.69 2.83
CA ILE A 243 -16.43 -13.52 2.80
C ILE A 243 -16.48 -14.63 3.85
N ASP A 244 -16.96 -14.35 5.06
CA ASP A 244 -17.06 -15.31 6.16
C ASP A 244 -17.98 -16.51 5.85
N ARG A 245 -18.85 -16.41 4.84
CA ARG A 245 -19.70 -17.51 4.37
C ARG A 245 -18.97 -18.49 3.43
N TYR A 246 -17.78 -18.12 2.95
CA TYR A 246 -16.98 -18.89 2.01
C TYR A 246 -15.64 -19.28 2.66
N PRO A 247 -15.63 -20.26 3.58
CA PRO A 247 -14.44 -20.63 4.36
C PRO A 247 -13.28 -21.18 3.51
N GLN A 248 -13.54 -21.54 2.24
CA GLN A 248 -12.53 -21.98 1.28
C GLN A 248 -11.73 -20.84 0.63
N LEU A 249 -12.15 -19.57 0.80
CA LEU A 249 -11.45 -18.44 0.18
C LEU A 249 -10.10 -18.20 0.84
N VAL A 250 -9.10 -17.96 0.01
CA VAL A 250 -7.86 -17.32 0.46
C VAL A 250 -8.15 -15.82 0.59
N VAL A 251 -7.95 -15.27 1.78
CA VAL A 251 -8.15 -13.84 2.05
C VAL A 251 -6.80 -13.23 2.43
N VAL A 252 -6.35 -12.25 1.65
CA VAL A 252 -5.12 -11.52 1.92
C VAL A 252 -5.46 -10.09 2.31
N GLU A 253 -5.12 -9.72 3.53
CA GLU A 253 -5.25 -8.35 4.02
C GLU A 253 -3.86 -7.72 4.16
N LEU A 254 -3.74 -6.47 3.72
CA LEU A 254 -2.51 -5.70 3.91
C LEU A 254 -2.82 -4.31 4.49
N CYS A 255 -1.96 -3.84 5.37
CA CYS A 255 -2.08 -2.54 6.01
C CYS A 255 -0.71 -1.90 6.22
N ALA A 256 -0.69 -0.57 6.37
CA ALA A 256 0.55 0.18 6.52
C ALA A 256 1.06 0.24 7.97
N TRP A 257 0.16 0.14 8.94
CA TRP A 257 0.46 0.36 10.36
C TRP A 257 0.31 -0.89 11.22
N GLY A 258 0.00 -2.04 10.65
CA GLY A 258 -0.35 -3.26 11.42
C GLY A 258 -1.83 -3.31 11.79
N PHE A 259 -2.28 -4.50 12.20
CA PHE A 259 -3.67 -4.75 12.58
C PHE A 259 -3.96 -4.37 14.04
N ASP A 260 -2.90 -4.15 14.82
CA ASP A 260 -2.95 -3.75 16.23
C ASP A 260 -2.42 -2.31 16.45
N GLY A 261 -2.65 -1.81 17.66
CA GLY A 261 -2.15 -0.52 18.11
C GLY A 261 -3.05 0.67 17.74
N PRO A 262 -2.69 1.88 18.21
CA PRO A 262 -3.50 3.08 18.03
C PRO A 262 -3.61 3.57 16.57
N TRP A 263 -2.71 3.17 15.67
CA TRP A 263 -2.67 3.67 14.29
C TRP A 263 -3.30 2.71 13.28
N ARG A 264 -3.82 1.56 13.69
CA ARG A 264 -4.41 0.55 12.80
C ARG A 264 -5.51 1.11 11.87
N GLU A 265 -6.23 2.14 12.32
CA GLU A 265 -7.34 2.76 11.57
C GLU A 265 -6.91 4.02 10.78
N LEU A 266 -5.63 4.42 10.87
CA LEU A 266 -5.09 5.55 10.13
C LEU A 266 -4.77 5.17 8.69
N ARG A 267 -4.82 6.16 7.80
CA ARG A 267 -4.34 5.99 6.42
C ARG A 267 -2.82 5.89 6.44
N GLY A 268 -2.25 5.02 5.61
CA GLY A 268 -0.81 4.89 5.48
C GLY A 268 -0.41 4.80 4.02
N PHE A 269 0.80 5.27 3.76
CA PHE A 269 1.46 5.31 2.47
C PHE A 269 2.94 5.08 2.72
N ASP A 270 3.66 4.46 1.79
CA ASP A 270 5.10 4.18 1.90
C ASP A 270 5.88 5.40 2.43
N SER A 271 5.67 6.58 1.82
CA SER A 271 6.38 7.79 2.26
C SER A 271 6.10 8.23 3.70
N LEU A 272 4.91 7.92 4.25
CA LEU A 272 4.58 8.20 5.66
C LEU A 272 5.25 7.18 6.57
N VAL A 273 5.23 5.91 6.19
CA VAL A 273 5.93 4.85 6.94
C VAL A 273 7.42 5.17 7.01
N GLN A 274 8.03 5.62 5.90
CA GLN A 274 9.42 6.07 5.90
C GLN A 274 9.68 7.21 6.90
N ALA A 275 8.77 8.19 6.97
CA ALA A 275 8.90 9.34 7.85
C ALA A 275 8.71 8.95 9.33
N ALA A 276 7.71 8.12 9.62
CA ALA A 276 7.37 7.70 10.98
C ALA A 276 8.38 6.70 11.57
N THR A 277 9.05 5.90 10.75
CA THR A 277 9.98 4.85 11.23
C THR A 277 11.46 5.28 11.24
N GLY A 278 11.75 6.49 10.75
CA GLY A 278 13.10 7.06 10.72
C GLY A 278 13.94 6.72 9.49
N ILE A 279 13.38 6.01 8.51
CA ILE A 279 14.00 5.88 7.19
C ILE A 279 14.28 7.25 6.57
N SER A 280 13.34 8.21 6.69
CA SER A 280 13.52 9.55 6.15
C SER A 280 14.64 10.35 6.82
N VAL A 281 14.98 10.06 8.07
CA VAL A 281 16.15 10.66 8.74
C VAL A 281 17.43 10.12 8.12
N GLY A 282 17.52 8.79 7.94
CA GLY A 282 18.69 8.14 7.34
C GLY A 282 18.91 8.46 5.85
N CYS A 283 17.84 8.71 5.09
CA CYS A 283 17.92 9.15 3.70
C CYS A 283 18.11 10.66 3.52
N GLY A 284 18.02 11.42 4.62
CA GLY A 284 18.07 12.88 4.61
C GLY A 284 19.48 13.45 4.76
N SER A 285 19.52 14.76 4.94
CA SER A 285 20.69 15.51 5.40
C SER A 285 20.44 16.03 6.81
N ALA A 286 21.47 16.58 7.46
CA ALA A 286 21.31 17.28 8.75
C ALA A 286 20.27 18.42 8.71
N LYS A 287 19.96 18.95 7.52
CA LYS A 287 19.02 20.07 7.35
C LYS A 287 17.60 19.64 6.99
N LYS A 288 17.42 18.48 6.35
CA LYS A 288 16.13 18.08 5.76
C LYS A 288 16.03 16.55 5.64
N PRO A 289 14.88 15.94 6.02
CA PRO A 289 14.59 14.54 5.77
C PRO A 289 14.59 14.20 4.27
N GLY A 290 14.91 12.95 3.96
CA GLY A 290 14.90 12.40 2.61
C GLY A 290 13.87 11.29 2.43
N ALA A 291 13.90 10.69 1.26
CA ALA A 291 13.07 9.53 0.92
C ALA A 291 13.92 8.50 0.18
N LEU A 292 13.48 7.26 0.23
CA LEU A 292 14.03 6.19 -0.59
C LEU A 292 13.89 6.55 -2.09
N PRO A 293 14.84 6.17 -2.95
CA PRO A 293 14.79 6.47 -4.38
C PRO A 293 13.72 5.67 -5.15
N VAL A 294 13.05 4.74 -4.48
CA VAL A 294 12.03 3.80 -4.98
C VAL A 294 10.94 3.65 -3.92
N GLN A 295 9.74 3.21 -4.32
CA GLN A 295 8.65 2.85 -3.40
C GLN A 295 8.87 1.44 -2.85
N ALA A 296 9.96 1.28 -2.08
CA ALA A 296 10.48 -0.04 -1.71
C ALA A 296 9.53 -0.82 -0.80
N LEU A 297 8.83 -0.13 0.11
CA LEU A 297 7.94 -0.77 1.07
C LEU A 297 6.70 -1.27 0.35
N ASP A 298 6.09 -0.42 -0.49
CA ASP A 298 4.92 -0.81 -1.28
C ASP A 298 5.24 -2.00 -2.19
N HIS A 299 6.33 -1.95 -2.96
CA HIS A 299 6.68 -3.05 -3.85
C HIS A 299 7.03 -4.33 -3.10
N ALA A 300 7.80 -4.25 -2.01
CA ALA A 300 8.14 -5.42 -1.20
C ALA A 300 6.88 -6.07 -0.62
N THR A 301 5.96 -5.28 -0.05
CA THR A 301 4.67 -5.77 0.44
C THR A 301 3.87 -6.42 -0.69
N GLY A 302 3.84 -5.84 -1.89
CA GLY A 302 3.16 -6.44 -3.03
C GLY A 302 3.73 -7.81 -3.43
N TYR A 303 5.05 -7.96 -3.50
CA TYR A 303 5.64 -9.27 -3.79
C TYR A 303 5.37 -10.29 -2.67
N LEU A 304 5.33 -9.86 -1.41
CA LEU A 304 4.93 -10.74 -0.30
C LEU A 304 3.46 -11.14 -0.39
N VAL A 305 2.55 -10.21 -0.75
CA VAL A 305 1.14 -10.52 -1.04
C VAL A 305 1.02 -11.62 -2.10
N ALA A 306 1.78 -11.51 -3.19
CA ALA A 306 1.77 -12.52 -4.24
C ALA A 306 2.37 -13.86 -3.80
N ALA A 307 3.30 -13.87 -2.85
CA ALA A 307 3.92 -15.08 -2.32
C ALA A 307 3.02 -15.83 -1.31
N CYS A 308 2.12 -15.11 -0.64
CA CYS A 308 1.18 -15.67 0.33
C CYS A 308 -0.03 -16.37 -0.32
N VAL A 309 -0.32 -16.06 -1.58
CA VAL A 309 -1.38 -16.67 -2.38
C VAL A 309 -0.84 -17.92 -3.07
#